data_AF-A0A2H0QCF4-F1
#
_entry.id   AF-A0A2H0QCF4-F1
#
_cell.length_a   1.000
_cell.length_b   1.000
_cell.length_c   1.000
_cell.angle_alpha   90.00
_cell.angle_beta   90.00
_cell.angle_gamma   90.00
#
_symmetry.space_group_name_H-M   'P 1'
#
loop_
_entity.id
_entity.type
_entity.pdbx_description
1 polymer ?
#
loop_
_entity_poly.entity_id
_entity_poly.type
_entity_poly.pdbx_seq_one_letter_code
_entity_poly.pdbx_strand_id
1 'polypeptide(L)'
;MALIVIVLTCFAIYFFPDSLLDRLSFKSVIPKISRPKSLVTKGNETWRWIQSAQGMWPEYKFYGHFLADMQKLIRLYGGSPKSIVEALKRPLLQDIRFETKLSEIRLGGIVQFVAMSLMTWAFVILSRVILGRSFEMSSLGIIALLQALGLIAFIAIEKYKRQKLFMGFDLAFEVLVTLMALIPIGISLKEKQEKSGVDRFLSCKKLGPDIERVRQSFHDALVQWKDFGKPIEKTLNELLDDIRFAQEMAQTKLLKQMDGFKFLIAAVFFLPAYLFDLYLMVNSFFSLN
;
A
#
# COMPACT_ATOMS: atom_id res chain seq x y z
N MET A 1 2.85 33.81 -9.40
CA MET A 1 3.22 33.40 -8.03
C MET A 1 2.00 33.10 -7.16
N ALA A 2 1.05 34.03 -6.96
CA ALA A 2 -0.12 33.80 -6.10
C ALA A 2 -0.96 32.55 -6.46
N LEU A 3 -1.19 32.28 -7.76
CA LEU A 3 -1.94 31.09 -8.19
C LEU A 3 -1.20 29.78 -7.88
N ILE A 4 0.12 29.74 -8.05
CA ILE A 4 0.95 28.56 -7.72
C ILE A 4 0.94 28.34 -6.21
N VAL A 5 1.05 29.41 -5.42
CA VAL A 5 0.93 29.33 -3.97
C VAL A 5 -0.45 28.80 -3.61
N ILE A 6 -1.55 29.37 -4.12
CA ILE A 6 -2.92 28.88 -3.84
C ILE A 6 -3.09 27.41 -4.23
N VAL A 7 -2.60 26.98 -5.39
CA VAL A 7 -2.67 25.57 -5.81
C VAL A 7 -1.84 24.69 -4.89
N LEU A 8 -0.63 25.10 -4.50
CA LEU A 8 0.21 24.37 -3.55
C LEU A 8 -0.40 24.35 -2.14
N THR A 9 -1.07 25.41 -1.68
CA THR A 9 -1.73 25.47 -0.38
C THR A 9 -3.01 24.64 -0.39
N CYS A 10 -3.81 24.70 -1.45
CA CYS A 10 -4.99 23.83 -1.61
C CYS A 10 -4.57 22.36 -1.73
N PHE A 11 -3.48 22.07 -2.45
CA PHE A 11 -2.90 20.72 -2.51
C PHE A 11 -2.38 20.29 -1.13
N ALA A 12 -1.68 21.16 -0.41
CA ALA A 12 -1.19 20.89 0.93
C ALA A 12 -2.36 20.62 1.90
N ILE A 13 -3.38 21.47 1.93
CA ILE A 13 -4.57 21.33 2.78
C ILE A 13 -5.37 20.07 2.42
N TYR A 14 -5.51 19.75 1.13
CA TYR A 14 -6.27 18.58 0.69
C TYR A 14 -5.53 17.25 0.93
N PHE A 15 -4.20 17.24 0.82
CA PHE A 15 -3.39 16.02 0.93
C PHE A 15 -2.68 15.82 2.28
N PHE A 16 -2.52 16.86 3.09
CA PHE A 16 -1.92 16.81 4.43
C PHE A 16 -2.95 17.20 5.52
N PRO A 17 -3.98 16.38 5.78
CA PRO A 17 -4.77 16.55 7.00
C PRO A 17 -3.85 16.31 8.22
N ASP A 18 -4.01 17.12 9.27
CA ASP A 18 -3.14 17.30 10.46
C ASP A 18 -2.50 16.01 11.03
N SER A 19 -3.13 14.86 10.85
CA SER A 19 -2.63 13.52 11.21
C SER A 19 -1.28 13.08 10.60
N LEU A 20 -0.78 13.74 9.55
CA LEU A 20 0.44 13.35 8.83
C LEU A 20 1.71 13.97 9.46
N LEU A 21 1.61 15.18 10.05
CA LEU A 21 2.70 15.84 10.76
C LEU A 21 3.05 15.10 12.07
N ASP A 22 2.06 14.59 12.79
CA ASP A 22 2.28 13.79 14.00
C ASP A 22 3.00 12.46 13.73
N ARG A 23 2.84 11.90 12.51
CA ARG A 23 3.49 10.64 12.10
C ARG A 23 4.88 10.82 11.49
N LEU A 24 5.30 12.04 11.20
CA LEU A 24 6.60 12.36 10.62
C LEU A 24 7.65 12.75 11.67
N SER A 25 7.36 12.62 12.98
CA SER A 25 8.38 12.72 14.03
C SER A 25 9.37 11.55 13.95
N PHE A 26 10.37 11.74 13.10
CA PHE A 26 11.42 10.79 12.78
C PHE A 26 12.36 10.68 14.00
N LYS A 27 12.11 9.72 14.91
CA LYS A 27 13.15 9.25 15.84
C LYS A 27 14.20 8.50 15.03
N SER A 28 15.31 9.16 14.75
CA SER A 28 16.48 8.60 14.08
C SER A 28 17.22 7.62 15.01
N VAL A 29 16.74 6.38 15.05
CA VAL A 29 17.56 5.24 15.43
C VAL A 29 18.00 4.61 14.11
N ILE A 30 19.30 4.62 13.82
CA ILE A 30 19.89 3.94 12.65
C ILE A 30 20.36 2.56 13.13
N PRO A 31 19.54 1.50 13.07
CA PRO A 31 20.03 0.14 13.25
C PRO A 31 20.82 -0.29 12.01
N LYS A 32 21.79 -1.20 12.21
CA LYS A 32 22.57 -1.86 11.15
C LYS A 32 21.64 -2.34 10.03
N ILE A 33 21.80 -1.76 8.84
CA ILE A 33 20.97 -2.00 7.66
C ILE A 33 21.37 -3.34 7.02
N SER A 34 20.78 -4.44 7.48
CA SER A 34 20.48 -5.51 6.54
C SER A 34 19.39 -4.96 5.63
N ARG A 35 19.65 -4.85 4.31
CA ARG A 35 18.65 -4.32 3.37
C ARG A 35 17.38 -5.18 3.52
N PRO A 36 16.26 -4.63 4.02
CA PRO A 36 15.06 -5.43 4.18
C PRO A 36 14.67 -5.96 2.79
N LYS A 37 14.57 -7.29 2.65
CA LYS A 37 14.15 -7.92 1.39
C LYS A 37 12.83 -7.31 0.95
N SER A 38 12.71 -6.99 -0.34
CA SER A 38 11.46 -6.44 -0.89
C SER A 38 10.28 -7.37 -0.62
N LEU A 39 9.07 -6.81 -0.48
CA LEU A 39 7.86 -7.61 -0.30
C LEU A 39 7.66 -8.61 -1.45
N VAL A 40 8.00 -8.23 -2.67
CA VAL A 40 7.94 -9.12 -3.85
C VAL A 40 8.89 -10.31 -3.68
N THR A 41 10.12 -10.07 -3.23
CA THR A 41 11.10 -11.15 -2.97
C THR A 41 10.61 -12.10 -1.89
N LYS A 42 10.11 -11.54 -0.77
CA LYS A 42 9.55 -12.34 0.34
C LYS A 42 8.34 -13.17 -0.12
N GLY A 43 7.43 -12.59 -0.88
CA GLY A 43 6.27 -13.29 -1.42
C GLY A 43 6.64 -14.44 -2.38
N ASN A 44 7.63 -14.22 -3.25
CA ASN A 44 8.14 -15.28 -4.14
C ASN A 44 8.82 -16.42 -3.36
N GLU A 45 9.55 -16.10 -2.28
CA GLU A 45 10.09 -17.11 -1.35
C GLU A 45 8.94 -17.91 -0.70
N THR A 46 7.88 -17.24 -0.23
CA THR A 46 6.67 -17.91 0.33
C THR A 46 5.98 -18.81 -0.68
N TRP A 47 5.88 -18.37 -1.93
CA TRP A 47 5.29 -19.19 -2.99
C TRP A 47 6.10 -20.45 -3.27
N ARG A 48 7.43 -20.35 -3.40
CA ARG A 48 8.31 -21.50 -3.60
C ARG A 48 8.25 -22.47 -2.41
N TRP A 49 8.15 -21.93 -1.20
CA TRP A 49 7.97 -22.73 0.00
C TRP A 49 6.64 -23.51 -0.08
N ILE A 50 5.53 -22.87 -0.44
CA ILE A 50 4.22 -23.53 -0.57
C ILE A 50 4.25 -24.67 -1.60
N GLN A 51 5.05 -24.53 -2.66
CA GLN A 51 5.19 -25.57 -3.69
C GLN A 51 6.06 -26.75 -3.25
N SER A 52 7.11 -26.50 -2.47
CA SER A 52 8.11 -27.50 -2.11
C SER A 52 7.89 -28.13 -0.73
N ALA A 53 7.17 -27.46 0.16
CA ALA A 53 7.01 -27.79 1.58
C ALA A 53 8.35 -28.02 2.33
N GLN A 54 9.46 -27.47 1.82
CA GLN A 54 10.81 -27.65 2.36
C GLN A 54 11.45 -26.29 2.72
N GLY A 55 12.19 -26.28 3.83
CA GLY A 55 12.92 -25.10 4.30
C GLY A 55 12.19 -24.28 5.37
N MET A 56 12.84 -23.19 5.81
CA MET A 56 12.29 -22.27 6.81
C MET A 56 11.19 -21.38 6.23
N TRP A 57 10.16 -21.13 7.03
CA TRP A 57 9.01 -20.29 6.67
C TRP A 57 9.44 -18.84 6.41
N PRO A 58 9.22 -18.31 5.20
CA PRO A 58 9.51 -16.91 4.91
C PRO A 58 8.44 -16.00 5.52
N GLU A 59 8.88 -14.96 6.22
CA GLU A 59 8.01 -13.93 6.81
C GLU A 59 7.46 -12.99 5.73
N TYR A 60 6.33 -13.36 5.14
CA TYR A 60 5.55 -12.52 4.23
C TYR A 60 4.19 -12.14 4.83
N LYS A 61 4.03 -10.86 5.20
CA LYS A 61 2.81 -10.30 5.80
C LYS A 61 2.27 -11.21 6.93
N PHE A 62 0.95 -11.32 7.09
CA PHE A 62 0.33 -12.21 8.07
C PHE A 62 0.44 -13.69 7.69
N TYR A 63 0.63 -14.02 6.40
CA TYR A 63 0.68 -15.41 5.91
C TYR A 63 1.76 -16.23 6.62
N GLY A 64 2.93 -15.64 6.92
CA GLY A 64 4.01 -16.33 7.61
C GLY A 64 3.63 -16.78 9.02
N HIS A 65 3.08 -15.87 9.83
CA HIS A 65 2.62 -16.18 11.19
C HIS A 65 1.43 -17.13 11.18
N PHE A 66 0.46 -16.89 10.30
CA PHE A 66 -0.72 -17.74 10.12
C PHE A 66 -0.33 -19.18 9.82
N LEU A 67 0.56 -19.41 8.84
CA LEU A 67 0.97 -20.76 8.46
C LEU A 67 1.73 -21.47 9.58
N ALA A 68 2.56 -20.74 10.34
CA ALA A 68 3.25 -21.28 11.50
C ALA A 68 2.26 -21.73 12.60
N ASP A 69 1.24 -20.92 12.88
CA ASP A 69 0.22 -21.25 13.88
C ASP A 69 -0.69 -22.39 13.42
N MET A 70 -1.03 -22.44 12.13
CA MET A 70 -1.74 -23.58 11.54
C MET A 70 -0.94 -24.87 11.67
N GLN A 71 0.38 -24.84 11.42
CA GLN A 71 1.22 -26.02 11.58
C GLN A 71 1.23 -26.53 13.02
N LYS A 72 1.29 -25.62 14.01
CA LYS A 72 1.18 -25.99 15.43
C LYS A 72 -0.17 -26.63 15.73
N LEU A 73 -1.27 -26.03 15.28
CA LEU A 73 -2.62 -26.55 15.50
C LEU A 73 -2.82 -27.92 14.84
N ILE A 74 -2.31 -28.10 13.63
CA ILE A 74 -2.34 -29.39 12.93
C ILE A 74 -1.58 -30.47 13.69
N ARG A 75 -0.39 -30.16 14.22
CA ARG A 75 0.39 -31.10 15.03
C ARG A 75 -0.31 -31.47 16.33
N LEU A 76 -1.03 -30.52 16.93
CA LEU A 76 -1.73 -30.73 18.20
C LEU A 76 -3.06 -31.49 18.04
N TYR A 77 -3.78 -31.28 16.94
CA TYR A 77 -5.16 -31.73 16.80
C TYR A 77 -5.44 -32.62 15.56
N GLY A 78 -4.45 -32.94 14.74
CA GLY A 78 -4.57 -33.94 13.67
C GLY A 78 -5.24 -33.48 12.37
N GLY A 79 -5.18 -32.18 12.04
CA GLY A 79 -5.77 -31.63 10.80
C GLY A 79 -4.97 -31.92 9.53
N SER A 80 -5.61 -31.80 8.35
CA SER A 80 -4.90 -31.86 7.06
C SER A 80 -4.42 -30.46 6.65
N PRO A 81 -3.10 -30.20 6.53
CA PRO A 81 -2.58 -28.90 6.08
C PRO A 81 -2.96 -28.55 4.65
N LYS A 82 -3.27 -29.57 3.84
CA LYS A 82 -3.40 -29.41 2.39
C LYS A 82 -4.56 -28.49 1.99
N SER A 83 -5.72 -28.64 2.62
CA SER A 83 -6.91 -27.84 2.29
C SER A 83 -6.73 -26.35 2.62
N ILE A 84 -6.10 -26.04 3.76
CA ILE A 84 -5.82 -24.67 4.19
C ILE A 84 -4.79 -24.02 3.25
N VAL A 85 -3.73 -24.75 2.90
CA VAL A 85 -2.71 -24.27 1.97
C VAL A 85 -3.29 -24.03 0.58
N GLU A 86 -4.15 -24.93 0.09
CA GLU A 86 -4.87 -24.75 -1.18
C GLU A 86 -5.76 -23.51 -1.17
N ALA A 87 -6.47 -23.25 -0.06
CA ALA A 87 -7.31 -22.05 0.10
C ALA A 87 -6.49 -20.74 0.12
N LEU A 88 -5.24 -20.79 0.60
CA LEU A 88 -4.33 -19.63 0.64
C LEU A 88 -3.56 -19.39 -0.66
N LYS A 89 -3.40 -20.42 -1.49
CA LYS A 89 -2.57 -20.39 -2.69
C LYS A 89 -2.99 -19.27 -3.65
N ARG A 90 -4.29 -19.17 -3.95
CA ARG A 90 -4.82 -18.16 -4.88
C ARG A 90 -4.71 -16.74 -4.32
N PRO A 91 -5.18 -16.43 -3.09
CA PRO A 91 -5.03 -15.10 -2.49
C PRO A 91 -3.57 -14.63 -2.40
N LEU A 92 -2.66 -15.52 -1.98
CA LEU A 92 -1.24 -15.19 -1.90
C LEU A 92 -0.68 -14.82 -3.28
N LEU A 93 -0.98 -15.62 -4.31
CA LEU A 93 -0.48 -15.35 -5.66
C LEU A 93 -1.08 -14.07 -6.25
N GLN A 94 -2.33 -13.75 -5.95
CA GLN A 94 -2.95 -12.47 -6.31
C GLN A 94 -2.26 -11.31 -5.60
N ASP A 95 -1.97 -11.43 -4.30
CA ASP A 95 -1.25 -10.41 -3.53
C ASP A 95 0.17 -10.18 -4.06
N ILE A 96 0.90 -11.25 -4.39
CA ILE A 96 2.25 -11.16 -5.01
C ILE A 96 2.17 -10.43 -6.36
N ARG A 97 1.21 -10.80 -7.22
CA ARG A 97 1.01 -10.14 -8.53
C ARG A 97 0.68 -8.65 -8.36
N PHE A 98 -0.15 -8.32 -7.37
CA PHE A 98 -0.48 -6.94 -7.06
C PHE A 98 0.74 -6.16 -6.57
N GLU A 99 1.50 -6.67 -5.60
CA GLU A 99 2.72 -6.00 -5.11
C GLU A 99 3.75 -5.82 -6.24
N THR A 100 3.85 -6.80 -7.15
CA THR A 100 4.72 -6.71 -8.32
C THR A 100 4.28 -5.55 -9.24
N LYS A 101 3.00 -5.52 -9.65
CA LYS A 101 2.45 -4.43 -10.48
C LYS A 101 2.56 -3.07 -9.81
N LEU A 102 2.30 -2.98 -8.51
CA LEU A 102 2.44 -1.74 -7.76
C LEU A 102 3.90 -1.28 -7.73
N SER A 103 4.85 -2.21 -7.58
CA SER A 103 6.28 -1.90 -7.63
C SER A 103 6.73 -1.41 -9.01
N GLU A 104 6.22 -2.01 -10.09
CA GLU A 104 6.47 -1.57 -11.47
C GLU A 104 5.93 -0.16 -11.72
N ILE A 105 4.69 0.11 -11.28
CA ILE A 105 4.09 1.45 -11.36
C ILE A 105 4.89 2.47 -10.56
N ARG A 106 5.31 2.13 -9.34
CA ARG A 106 6.13 3.01 -8.49
C ARG A 106 7.47 3.31 -9.15
N LEU A 107 8.19 2.27 -9.59
CA LEU A 107 9.50 2.42 -10.22
C LEU A 107 9.39 3.21 -11.53
N GLY A 108 8.40 2.89 -12.36
CA GLY A 108 8.11 3.62 -13.60
C GLY A 108 7.84 5.09 -13.35
N GLY A 109 7.06 5.43 -12.31
CA GLY A 109 6.82 6.81 -11.90
C GLY A 109 8.10 7.53 -11.46
N ILE A 110 8.91 6.89 -10.61
CA ILE A 110 10.20 7.46 -10.15
C ILE A 110 11.14 7.71 -11.33
N VAL A 111 11.30 6.73 -12.22
CA VAL A 111 12.15 6.85 -13.42
C VAL A 111 11.66 7.97 -14.32
N GLN A 112 10.34 8.07 -14.55
CA GLN A 112 9.75 9.15 -15.33
C GLN A 112 10.05 10.53 -14.71
N PHE A 113 9.89 10.69 -13.40
CA PHE A 113 10.20 11.92 -12.69
C PHE A 113 11.69 12.29 -12.77
N VAL A 114 12.58 11.32 -12.57
CA VAL A 114 14.04 11.53 -12.71
C VAL A 114 14.39 11.96 -14.14
N ALA A 115 13.82 11.31 -15.16
CA ALA A 115 14.04 11.69 -16.55
C ALA A 115 13.55 13.12 -16.84
N MET A 116 12.35 13.50 -16.35
CA MET A 116 11.83 14.86 -16.49
C MET A 116 12.69 15.90 -15.75
N SER A 117 13.19 15.57 -14.56
CA SER A 117 14.18 16.38 -13.84
C SER A 117 15.42 16.59 -14.69
N LEU A 118 16.04 15.51 -15.19
CA LEU A 118 17.26 15.60 -15.99
C LEU A 118 17.06 16.45 -17.25
N MET A 119 15.92 16.31 -17.94
CA MET A 119 15.60 17.15 -19.10
C MET A 119 15.46 18.62 -18.71
N THR A 120 14.80 18.92 -17.58
CA THR A 120 14.66 20.30 -17.09
C THR A 120 16.02 20.90 -16.74
N TRP A 121 16.87 20.14 -16.04
CA TRP A 121 18.22 20.61 -15.70
C TRP A 121 19.11 20.81 -16.93
N ALA A 122 19.06 19.89 -17.90
CA ALA A 122 19.77 20.04 -19.16
C ALA A 122 19.31 21.30 -19.90
N PHE A 123 18.00 21.56 -19.95
CA PHE A 123 17.44 22.77 -20.54
C PHE A 123 17.90 24.04 -19.82
N VAL A 124 17.79 24.09 -18.49
CA VAL A 124 18.20 25.24 -17.66
C VAL A 124 19.69 25.56 -17.84
N ILE A 125 20.54 24.53 -17.91
CA ILE A 125 21.98 24.73 -18.11
C ILE A 125 22.25 25.26 -19.51
N LEU A 126 21.68 24.62 -20.54
CA LEU A 126 21.91 24.98 -21.93
C LEU A 126 21.39 26.38 -22.25
N SER A 127 20.19 26.73 -21.80
CA SER A 127 19.58 28.04 -22.01
C SER A 127 20.45 29.16 -21.42
N ARG A 128 21.00 28.96 -20.21
CA ARG A 128 21.89 29.93 -19.57
C ARG A 128 23.24 30.07 -20.26
N VAL A 129 23.83 28.96 -20.71
CA VAL A 129 25.09 28.99 -21.47
C VAL A 129 24.91 29.76 -22.78
N ILE A 130 23.84 29.48 -23.54
CA ILE A 130 23.55 30.15 -24.82
C ILE A 130 23.30 31.66 -24.61
N LEU A 131 22.60 32.03 -23.55
CA LEU A 131 22.30 33.43 -23.23
C LEU A 131 23.44 34.16 -22.50
N GLY A 132 24.56 33.48 -22.21
CA GLY A 132 25.71 34.06 -21.50
C GLY A 132 25.37 34.53 -20.08
N ARG A 133 24.40 33.90 -19.41
CA ARG A 133 23.83 34.38 -18.15
C ARG A 133 24.40 33.66 -16.93
N SER A 134 24.58 34.38 -15.83
CA SER A 134 25.04 33.79 -14.56
C SER A 134 23.98 32.87 -13.94
N PHE A 135 24.46 31.88 -13.17
CA PHE A 135 23.62 30.95 -12.44
C PHE A 135 23.15 31.58 -11.13
N GLU A 136 21.91 32.04 -11.11
CA GLU A 136 21.29 32.53 -9.88
C GLU A 136 20.85 31.35 -9.01
N MET A 137 21.54 31.15 -7.88
CA MET A 137 21.34 29.99 -7.01
C MET A 137 19.91 29.90 -6.44
N SER A 138 19.24 31.04 -6.24
CA SER A 138 17.85 31.13 -5.79
C SER A 138 16.89 30.40 -6.74
N SER A 139 17.01 30.67 -8.04
CA SER A 139 16.18 30.09 -9.10
C SER A 139 16.40 28.58 -9.23
N LEU A 140 17.66 28.15 -9.20
CA LEU A 140 18.02 26.73 -9.22
C LEU A 140 17.49 26.00 -7.98
N GLY A 141 17.56 26.65 -6.81
CA GLY A 141 17.01 26.13 -5.57
C GLY A 141 15.50 25.91 -5.63
N ILE A 142 14.75 26.84 -6.21
CA ILE A 142 13.29 26.71 -6.39
C ILE A 142 12.95 25.53 -7.30
N ILE A 143 13.65 25.38 -8.43
CA ILE A 143 13.47 24.26 -9.37
C ILE A 143 13.76 22.92 -8.67
N ALA A 144 14.89 22.84 -7.97
CA ALA A 144 15.27 21.64 -7.22
C ALA A 144 14.24 21.28 -6.14
N LEU A 145 13.78 22.28 -5.38
CA LEU A 145 12.80 22.09 -4.32
C LEU A 145 11.46 21.59 -4.88
N LEU A 146 10.98 22.17 -5.98
CA LEU A 146 9.70 21.78 -6.56
C LEU A 146 9.74 20.32 -7.08
N GLN A 147 10.82 19.91 -7.74
CA GLN A 147 11.00 18.53 -8.19
C GLN A 147 11.13 17.54 -7.01
N ALA A 148 11.88 17.92 -5.97
CA ALA A 148 12.01 17.11 -4.76
C ALA A 148 10.67 16.92 -4.04
N LEU A 149 9.89 18.00 -3.91
CA LEU A 149 8.54 17.96 -3.34
C LEU A 149 7.60 17.07 -4.16
N GLY A 150 7.68 17.11 -5.50
CA GLY A 150 6.90 16.22 -6.36
C GLY A 150 7.19 14.74 -6.10
N LEU A 151 8.48 14.38 -5.97
CA LEU A 151 8.89 12.99 -5.68
C LEU A 151 8.42 12.53 -4.29
N ILE A 152 8.59 13.39 -3.27
CA ILE A 152 8.14 13.11 -1.89
C ILE A 152 6.62 12.95 -1.87
N ALA A 153 5.88 13.84 -2.53
CA ALA A 153 4.43 13.79 -2.61
C ALA A 153 3.94 12.49 -3.25
N PHE A 154 4.59 12.00 -4.31
CA PHE A 154 4.23 10.74 -4.95
C PHE A 154 4.31 9.54 -3.99
N ILE A 155 5.44 9.42 -3.28
CA ILE A 155 5.67 8.34 -2.33
C ILE A 155 4.71 8.45 -1.13
N ALA A 156 4.44 9.67 -0.66
CA ALA A 156 3.53 9.91 0.45
C ALA A 156 2.07 9.57 0.09
N ILE A 157 1.60 10.01 -1.08
CA ILE A 157 0.24 9.73 -1.58
C ILE A 157 0.03 8.22 -1.74
N GLU A 158 1.01 7.52 -2.32
CA GLU A 158 0.95 6.07 -2.45
C GLU A 158 0.77 5.37 -1.10
N LYS A 159 1.63 5.69 -0.12
CA LYS A 159 1.57 5.10 1.23
C LYS A 159 0.23 5.39 1.90
N TYR A 160 -0.25 6.63 1.81
CA TYR A 160 -1.52 7.04 2.40
C TYR A 160 -2.71 6.30 1.76
N LYS A 161 -2.77 6.26 0.42
CA LYS A 161 -3.86 5.57 -0.30
C LYS A 161 -3.85 4.07 -0.03
N ARG A 162 -2.68 3.44 -0.01
CA ARG A 162 -2.54 2.03 0.36
C ARG A 162 -3.08 1.76 1.76
N GLN A 163 -2.64 2.53 2.76
CA GLN A 163 -3.10 2.36 4.14
C GLN A 163 -4.61 2.54 4.26
N LYS A 164 -5.18 3.53 3.57
CA LYS A 164 -6.62 3.82 3.63
C LYS A 164 -7.46 2.75 2.92
N LEU A 165 -7.05 2.29 1.75
CA LEU A 165 -7.81 1.32 0.96
C LEU A 165 -7.77 -0.09 1.56
N PHE A 166 -6.63 -0.50 2.11
CA PHE A 166 -6.44 -1.86 2.66
C PHE A 166 -6.70 -1.94 4.17
N MET A 167 -7.29 -0.91 4.78
CA MET A 167 -7.53 -0.87 6.21
C MET A 167 -8.53 -1.96 6.64
N GLY A 168 -8.05 -2.92 7.43
CA GLY A 168 -8.86 -4.00 7.98
C GLY A 168 -8.95 -5.27 7.11
N PHE A 169 -8.45 -5.24 5.87
CA PHE A 169 -8.44 -6.43 5.00
C PHE A 169 -7.61 -7.57 5.59
N ASP A 170 -6.37 -7.27 6.01
CA ASP A 170 -5.48 -8.29 6.60
C ASP A 170 -6.10 -8.92 7.85
N LEU A 171 -6.69 -8.09 8.72
CA LEU A 171 -7.35 -8.55 9.95
C LEU A 171 -8.57 -9.43 9.65
N ALA A 172 -9.43 -9.00 8.73
CA ALA A 172 -10.64 -9.73 8.36
C ALA A 172 -10.31 -11.09 7.72
N PHE A 173 -9.32 -11.10 6.81
CA PHE A 173 -8.87 -12.31 6.16
C PHE A 173 -8.20 -13.28 7.15
N GLU A 174 -7.32 -12.78 8.02
CA GLU A 174 -6.68 -13.59 9.08
C GLU A 174 -7.72 -14.27 9.96
N VAL A 175 -8.73 -13.53 10.44
CA VAL A 175 -9.76 -14.04 11.34
C VAL A 175 -10.64 -15.08 10.65
N LEU A 176 -11.13 -14.80 9.44
CA LEU A 176 -12.00 -15.75 8.71
C LEU A 176 -11.26 -17.04 8.38
N VAL A 177 -10.03 -16.95 7.84
CA VAL A 177 -9.27 -18.14 7.46
C VAL A 177 -8.85 -18.94 8.70
N THR A 178 -8.47 -18.27 9.79
CA THR A 178 -8.17 -18.96 11.05
C THR A 178 -9.39 -19.66 11.61
N LEU A 179 -10.55 -19.00 11.63
CA LEU A 179 -11.77 -19.64 12.11
C LEU A 179 -12.15 -20.84 11.23
N MET A 180 -12.09 -20.71 9.90
CA MET A 180 -12.33 -21.82 8.98
C MET A 180 -11.42 -23.02 9.25
N ALA A 181 -10.14 -22.77 9.53
CA ALA A 181 -9.19 -23.84 9.86
C ALA A 181 -9.46 -24.49 11.23
N LEU A 182 -10.04 -23.74 12.18
CA LEU A 182 -10.39 -24.23 13.52
C LEU A 182 -11.74 -24.97 13.57
N ILE A 183 -12.65 -24.76 12.61
CA ILE A 183 -13.96 -25.44 12.59
C ILE A 183 -13.85 -26.97 12.64
N PRO A 184 -13.05 -27.66 11.80
CA PRO A 184 -12.96 -29.12 11.84
C PRO A 184 -12.29 -29.65 13.12
N ILE A 185 -11.67 -28.78 13.90
CA ILE A 185 -11.01 -29.17 15.15
C ILE A 185 -12.06 -29.30 16.25
N GLY A 186 -12.03 -30.41 17.00
CA GLY A 186 -12.96 -30.71 18.11
C GLY A 186 -12.79 -29.85 19.37
N ILE A 187 -12.30 -28.61 19.26
CA ILE A 187 -12.21 -27.66 20.38
C ILE A 187 -13.53 -26.91 20.61
N SER A 188 -13.69 -26.32 21.79
CA SER A 188 -14.90 -25.57 22.15
C SER A 188 -15.09 -24.33 21.27
N LEU A 189 -16.33 -23.91 21.04
CA LEU A 189 -16.65 -22.72 20.25
C LEU A 189 -15.94 -21.44 20.76
N LYS A 190 -15.91 -21.28 22.09
CA LYS A 190 -15.24 -20.14 22.74
C LYS A 190 -13.75 -20.11 22.42
N GLU A 191 -13.09 -21.26 22.49
CA GLU A 191 -11.67 -21.39 22.17
C GLU A 191 -11.40 -21.14 20.68
N LYS A 192 -12.32 -21.53 19.78
CA LYS A 192 -12.24 -21.19 18.34
C LYS A 192 -12.29 -19.68 18.13
N GLN A 193 -13.21 -18.99 18.80
CA GLN A 193 -13.38 -17.53 18.68
C GLN A 193 -12.17 -16.78 19.23
N GLU A 194 -11.65 -17.20 20.38
CA GLU A 194 -10.48 -16.60 21.01
C GLU A 194 -9.22 -16.76 20.14
N LYS A 195 -8.92 -17.99 19.68
CA LYS A 195 -7.73 -18.28 18.86
C LYS A 195 -7.77 -17.65 17.48
N SER A 196 -8.96 -17.47 16.89
CA SER A 196 -9.10 -16.79 15.60
C SER A 196 -9.12 -15.26 15.71
N GLY A 197 -9.20 -14.71 16.92
CA GLY A 197 -9.26 -13.27 17.12
C GLY A 197 -10.56 -12.63 16.67
N VAL A 198 -11.69 -13.36 16.73
CA VAL A 198 -13.02 -12.86 16.37
C VAL A 198 -13.35 -11.56 17.09
N ASP A 199 -13.12 -11.52 18.39
CA ASP A 199 -13.41 -10.33 19.20
C ASP A 199 -12.57 -9.11 18.77
N ARG A 200 -11.32 -9.34 18.35
CA ARG A 200 -10.43 -8.30 17.82
C ARG A 200 -10.97 -7.72 16.51
N PHE A 201 -11.55 -8.56 15.65
CA PHE A 201 -12.17 -8.10 14.41
C PHE A 201 -13.47 -7.35 14.65
N LEU A 202 -14.36 -7.91 15.48
CA LEU A 202 -15.65 -7.29 15.79
C LEU A 202 -15.50 -5.94 16.50
N SER A 203 -14.55 -5.82 17.42
CA SER A 203 -14.30 -4.57 18.17
C SER A 203 -13.48 -3.51 17.41
N CYS A 204 -12.97 -3.83 16.21
CA CYS A 204 -12.12 -2.91 15.47
C CYS A 204 -12.93 -1.70 14.97
N LYS A 205 -12.59 -0.50 15.47
CA LYS A 205 -13.30 0.75 15.13
C LYS A 205 -12.96 1.30 13.73
N LYS A 206 -11.83 0.88 13.16
CA LYS A 206 -11.28 1.46 11.92
C LYS A 206 -11.29 0.40 10.82
N LEU A 207 -12.44 0.23 10.19
CA LEU A 207 -12.61 -0.65 9.03
C LEU A 207 -13.04 0.17 7.81
N GLY A 208 -12.62 -0.26 6.63
CA GLY A 208 -13.17 0.27 5.38
C GLY A 208 -14.66 -0.06 5.24
N PRO A 209 -15.42 0.70 4.43
CA PRO A 209 -16.87 0.49 4.28
C PRO A 209 -17.22 -0.92 3.76
N ASP A 210 -16.40 -1.48 2.87
CA ASP A 210 -16.63 -2.82 2.33
C ASP A 210 -16.41 -3.91 3.40
N ILE A 211 -15.40 -3.73 4.27
CA ILE A 211 -15.10 -4.64 5.37
C ILE A 211 -16.12 -4.53 6.50
N GLU A 212 -16.71 -3.34 6.68
CA GLU A 212 -17.77 -3.11 7.65
C GLU A 212 -19.00 -3.97 7.34
N ARG A 213 -19.38 -4.07 6.06
CA ARG A 213 -20.46 -4.96 5.61
C ARG A 213 -20.14 -6.42 5.94
N VAL A 214 -18.91 -6.85 5.64
CA VAL A 214 -18.45 -8.22 5.95
C VAL A 214 -18.49 -8.48 7.45
N ARG A 215 -18.09 -7.50 8.29
CA ARG A 215 -18.15 -7.61 9.75
C ARG A 215 -19.56 -7.87 10.24
N GLN A 216 -20.55 -7.14 9.73
CA GLN A 216 -21.95 -7.30 10.12
C GLN A 216 -22.46 -8.69 9.74
N SER A 217 -22.28 -9.09 8.48
CA SER A 217 -22.70 -10.42 8.02
C SER A 217 -21.98 -11.55 8.75
N PHE A 218 -20.71 -11.35 9.12
CA PHE A 218 -19.95 -12.29 9.95
C PHE A 218 -20.50 -12.38 11.38
N HIS A 219 -20.86 -11.25 11.99
CA HIS A 219 -21.47 -11.23 13.31
C HIS A 219 -22.81 -11.99 13.32
N ASP A 220 -23.66 -11.74 12.33
CA ASP A 220 -24.96 -12.43 12.19
C ASP A 220 -24.76 -13.95 12.00
N ALA A 221 -23.75 -14.34 11.22
CA ALA A 221 -23.41 -15.74 11.01
C ALA A 221 -22.93 -16.42 12.32
N LEU A 222 -22.15 -15.71 13.14
CA LEU A 222 -21.69 -16.20 14.44
C LEU A 222 -22.85 -16.38 15.42
N VAL A 223 -23.80 -15.43 15.46
CA VAL A 223 -25.01 -15.53 16.28
C VAL A 223 -25.85 -16.72 15.84
N GLN A 224 -26.08 -16.88 14.53
CA GLN A 224 -26.83 -18.00 13.98
C GLN A 224 -26.18 -19.36 14.27
N TRP A 225 -24.85 -19.42 14.22
CA TRP A 225 -24.11 -20.62 14.53
C TRP A 225 -24.20 -20.97 16.02
N LYS A 226 -24.03 -19.98 16.90
CA LYS A 226 -24.07 -20.16 18.34
C LYS A 226 -25.46 -20.57 18.85
N ASP A 227 -26.49 -19.86 18.39
CA ASP A 227 -27.83 -19.97 18.97
C ASP A 227 -28.68 -21.06 18.30
N PHE A 228 -28.45 -21.34 17.02
CA PHE A 228 -29.26 -22.28 16.24
C PHE A 228 -28.48 -23.48 15.68
N GLY A 229 -27.16 -23.54 15.92
CA GLY A 229 -26.32 -24.66 15.44
C GLY A 229 -26.21 -24.74 13.91
N LYS A 230 -26.54 -23.67 13.18
CA LYS A 230 -26.44 -23.67 11.71
C LYS A 230 -24.98 -23.82 11.26
N PRO A 231 -24.69 -24.60 10.21
CA PRO A 231 -23.32 -24.77 9.72
C PRO A 231 -22.79 -23.44 9.16
N ILE A 232 -21.75 -22.90 9.80
CA ILE A 232 -21.17 -21.60 9.45
C ILE A 232 -20.22 -21.66 8.25
N GLU A 233 -19.72 -22.85 7.90
CA GLU A 233 -18.66 -23.06 6.90
C GLU A 233 -19.01 -22.46 5.54
N LYS A 234 -20.25 -22.65 5.09
CA LYS A 234 -20.72 -22.09 3.82
C LYS A 234 -20.69 -20.57 3.85
N THR A 235 -21.19 -19.96 4.92
CA THR A 235 -21.20 -18.50 5.09
C THR A 235 -19.78 -17.94 5.21
N LEU A 236 -18.84 -18.64 5.86
CA LEU A 236 -17.45 -18.19 5.91
C LEU A 236 -16.80 -18.21 4.53
N ASN A 237 -17.07 -19.22 3.71
CA ASN A 237 -16.57 -19.26 2.33
C ASN A 237 -17.13 -18.09 1.51
N GLU A 238 -18.43 -17.81 1.61
CA GLU A 238 -19.08 -16.67 0.95
C GLU A 238 -18.46 -15.34 1.40
N LEU A 239 -18.28 -15.13 2.71
CA LEU A 239 -17.65 -13.92 3.24
C LEU A 239 -16.19 -13.78 2.83
N LEU A 240 -15.45 -14.89 2.75
CA LEU A 240 -14.07 -14.88 2.30
C LEU A 240 -13.98 -14.48 0.82
N ASP A 241 -14.90 -14.96 -0.01
CA ASP A 241 -14.99 -14.58 -1.41
C ASP A 241 -15.39 -13.10 -1.58
N ASP A 242 -16.29 -12.58 -0.73
CA ASP A 242 -16.63 -11.16 -0.69
C ASP A 242 -15.42 -10.29 -0.32
N ILE A 243 -14.63 -10.68 0.69
CA ILE A 243 -13.38 -9.97 1.04
C ILE A 243 -12.42 -9.99 -0.14
N ARG A 244 -12.23 -11.15 -0.78
CA ARG A 244 -11.32 -11.29 -1.93
C ARG A 244 -11.75 -10.38 -3.07
N PHE A 245 -13.03 -10.37 -3.41
CA PHE A 245 -13.57 -9.50 -4.44
C PHE A 245 -13.37 -8.01 -4.10
N ALA A 246 -13.69 -7.61 -2.86
CA ALA A 246 -13.45 -6.24 -2.40
C ALA A 246 -11.96 -5.87 -2.45
N GLN A 247 -11.07 -6.81 -2.13
CA GLN A 247 -9.62 -6.62 -2.19
C GLN A 247 -9.15 -6.42 -3.63
N GLU A 248 -9.59 -7.27 -4.57
CA GLU A 248 -9.28 -7.15 -5.99
C GLU A 248 -9.76 -5.80 -6.58
N MET A 249 -10.94 -5.34 -6.17
CA MET A 249 -11.48 -4.04 -6.56
C MET A 249 -10.67 -2.89 -5.98
N ALA A 250 -10.29 -2.97 -4.70
CA ALA A 250 -9.43 -1.98 -4.04
C ALA A 250 -8.03 -1.92 -4.69
N GLN A 251 -7.46 -3.08 -5.02
CA GLN A 251 -6.19 -3.18 -5.77
C GLN A 251 -6.30 -2.49 -7.13
N THR A 252 -7.30 -2.86 -7.92
CA THR A 252 -7.53 -2.28 -9.26
C THR A 252 -7.72 -0.76 -9.18
N LYS A 253 -8.49 -0.29 -8.20
CA LYS A 253 -8.72 1.13 -7.94
C LYS A 253 -7.41 1.86 -7.58
N LEU A 254 -6.58 1.28 -6.72
CA LEU A 254 -5.29 1.88 -6.37
C LEU A 254 -4.38 1.98 -7.58
N LEU A 255 -4.24 0.93 -8.38
CA LEU A 255 -3.37 0.94 -9.56
C LEU A 255 -3.80 2.04 -10.55
N LYS A 256 -5.10 2.15 -10.86
CA LYS A 256 -5.64 3.22 -11.72
C LYS A 256 -5.40 4.62 -11.13
N GLN A 257 -5.60 4.78 -9.82
CA GLN A 257 -5.35 6.06 -9.15
C GLN A 257 -3.87 6.46 -9.19
N MET A 258 -2.96 5.49 -9.04
CA MET A 258 -1.53 5.74 -9.08
C MET A 258 -1.07 6.28 -10.44
N ASP A 259 -1.60 5.74 -11.55
CA ASP A 259 -1.29 6.29 -12.87
C ASP A 259 -1.81 7.72 -13.05
N GLY A 260 -3.01 8.02 -12.53
CA GLY A 260 -3.54 9.38 -12.48
C GLY A 260 -2.68 10.33 -11.64
N PHE A 261 -2.19 9.88 -10.48
CA PHE A 261 -1.31 10.68 -9.62
C PHE A 261 0.05 10.94 -10.25
N LYS A 262 0.60 10.01 -11.06
CA LYS A 262 1.84 10.28 -11.81
C LYS A 262 1.69 11.50 -12.70
N PHE A 263 0.61 11.54 -13.48
CA PHE A 263 0.32 12.65 -14.38
C PHE A 263 0.10 13.95 -13.61
N LEU A 264 -0.72 13.91 -12.55
CA LEU A 264 -1.02 15.08 -11.74
C LEU A 264 0.25 15.68 -11.12
N ILE A 265 1.14 14.84 -10.59
CA ILE A 265 2.39 15.29 -9.97
C ILE A 265 3.34 15.85 -11.02
N ALA A 266 3.43 15.23 -12.20
CA ALA A 266 4.19 15.78 -13.32
C ALA A 266 3.68 17.18 -13.69
N ALA A 267 2.36 17.37 -13.80
CA ALA A 267 1.74 18.63 -14.16
C ALA A 267 1.86 19.72 -13.09
N VAL A 268 1.85 19.36 -11.81
CA VAL A 268 1.86 20.33 -10.69
C VAL A 268 3.28 20.66 -10.20
N PHE A 269 4.24 19.74 -10.31
CA PHE A 269 5.59 19.95 -9.77
C PHE A 269 6.67 20.04 -10.85
N PHE A 270 6.61 19.21 -11.90
CA PHE A 270 7.68 19.18 -12.90
C PHE A 270 7.44 20.20 -14.01
N LEU A 271 6.21 20.31 -14.51
CA LEU A 271 5.86 21.29 -15.53
C LEU A 271 6.06 22.73 -15.03
N PRO A 272 5.65 23.13 -13.82
CA PRO A 272 5.86 24.50 -13.37
C PRO A 272 7.32 24.82 -13.09
N ALA A 273 8.15 23.83 -12.70
CA ALA A 273 9.60 24.03 -12.59
C ALA A 273 10.21 24.42 -13.95
N TYR A 274 9.80 23.74 -15.01
CA TYR A 274 10.22 24.07 -16.37
C TYR A 274 9.71 25.43 -16.84
N LEU A 275 8.41 25.70 -16.66
CA LEU A 275 7.79 26.98 -17.04
C LEU A 275 8.37 28.17 -16.25
N PHE A 276 8.78 27.94 -15.01
CA PHE A 276 9.42 28.97 -14.19
C PHE A 276 10.75 29.43 -14.78
N ASP A 277 11.61 28.51 -15.23
CA ASP A 277 12.87 28.89 -15.89
C ASP A 277 12.61 29.61 -17.22
N LEU A 278 11.66 29.14 -18.02
CA LEU A 278 11.23 29.83 -19.24
C LEU A 278 10.76 31.26 -18.96
N TYR A 279 9.96 31.46 -17.91
CA TYR A 279 9.50 32.79 -17.52
C TYR A 279 10.67 33.72 -17.16
N LEU A 280 11.64 33.22 -16.37
CA LEU A 280 12.84 33.98 -16.02
C LEU A 280 13.71 34.31 -17.24
N MET A 281 13.76 33.41 -18.21
CA MET A 281 14.45 33.62 -19.48
C MET A 281 13.78 34.73 -20.29
N VAL A 282 12.47 34.64 -20.49
CA VAL A 282 11.68 35.63 -21.24
C VAL A 282 11.75 37.01 -20.58
N ASN A 283 11.54 37.09 -19.26
CA ASN A 283 11.58 38.36 -18.55
C ASN A 283 12.95 39.04 -18.66
N SER A 284 14.02 38.24 -18.67
CA SER A 284 15.37 38.79 -18.82
C SER A 284 15.67 39.35 -20.19
N PHE A 285 15.14 38.71 -21.23
CA PHE A 285 15.28 39.18 -22.59
C PHE A 285 14.62 40.55 -22.77
N PHE A 286 13.45 40.76 -22.16
CA PHE A 286 12.77 42.05 -22.20
C PHE A 286 13.42 43.13 -21.33
N SER A 287 14.12 42.76 -20.24
CA SER A 287 14.80 43.74 -19.37
C SER A 287 16.12 44.30 -19.94
N LEU A 288 16.65 43.69 -21.01
CA LEU A 288 17.89 44.10 -21.67
C LEU A 288 17.66 45.11 -22.82
N ASN A 289 16.39 45.33 -23.21
CA ASN A 289 15.97 46.35 -24.17
C ASN A 289 15.36 47.56 -23.44
#